data_AF-A0A945AX12-F1
#
_entry.id   AF-A0A945AX12-F1
#
_cell.length_a   1.000
_cell.length_b   1.000
_cell.length_c   1.000
_cell.angle_alpha   90.00
_cell.angle_beta   90.00
_cell.angle_gamma   90.00
#
_symmetry.space_group_name_H-M   'P 1'
#
loop_
_entity.id
_entity.type
_entity.pdbx_description
1 polymer ?
#
loop_
_entity_poly.entity_id
_entity_poly.type
_entity_poly.pdbx_seq_one_letter_code
_entity_poly.pdbx_strand_id
1 'polypeptide(L)'
;IINSIVQTLFMPRASELTEMVRTGGLDSVLVRPLDAQFLLSMHRFDFSSMANGIVGVALLVWSTSRFSVAPPLIAWFLYPVLIACGVAILYGLIIMLAAATILMGRNQSLYDFWFYITNFSRYPAEIYAGPWGGPLRMVCTFVIPILLVVNVPAGTIARPLSGNAWGMIFLTCAAAIISVGLSRIVFQAALARYRSASS
;
A
#
# COMPACT_ATOMS: atom_id res chain seq x y z
N ILE A 1 -5.73 9.56 3.04
CA ILE A 1 -6.39 9.05 1.80
C ILE A 1 -5.87 7.66 1.45
N ILE A 2 -4.62 7.47 1.03
CA ILE A 2 -4.09 6.14 0.62
C ILE A 2 -4.25 5.10 1.74
N ASN A 3 -3.77 5.39 2.95
CA ASN A 3 -3.92 4.48 4.11
C ASN A 3 -5.39 4.14 4.39
N SER A 4 -6.28 5.12 4.26
CA SER A 4 -7.72 4.95 4.44
C SER A 4 -8.31 3.98 3.42
N ILE A 5 -7.95 4.12 2.15
CA ILE A 5 -8.37 3.21 1.07
C ILE A 5 -7.86 1.80 1.35
N VAL A 6 -6.58 1.65 1.71
CA VAL A 6 -5.99 0.35 1.96
C VAL A 6 -6.61 -0.36 3.17
N GLN A 7 -6.85 0.38 4.27
CA GLN A 7 -7.54 -0.16 5.43
C GLN A 7 -9.00 -0.52 5.14
N THR A 8 -9.69 0.29 4.35
CA THR A 8 -11.10 0.06 4.02
C THR A 8 -11.28 -1.19 3.17
N LEU A 9 -10.38 -1.41 2.19
CA LEU A 9 -10.55 -2.42 1.15
C LEU A 9 -9.77 -3.72 1.41
N PHE A 10 -8.53 -3.63 1.91
CA PHE A 10 -7.60 -4.77 1.88
C PHE A 10 -7.26 -5.33 3.26
N MET A 11 -7.19 -4.49 4.30
CA MET A 11 -6.77 -4.91 5.64
C MET A 11 -7.67 -5.98 6.28
N PRO A 12 -9.01 -5.90 6.23
CA PRO A 12 -9.89 -6.91 6.82
C PRO A 12 -9.72 -8.29 6.19
N ARG A 13 -9.27 -8.32 4.94
CA ARG A 13 -9.16 -9.54 4.14
C ARG A 13 -7.80 -10.19 4.27
N ALA A 14 -6.75 -9.38 4.35
CA ALA A 14 -5.41 -9.87 4.61
C ALA A 14 -5.33 -10.56 5.99
N SER A 15 -6.03 -10.05 7.01
CA SER A 15 -6.11 -10.70 8.32
C SER A 15 -6.96 -11.97 8.32
N GLU A 16 -8.09 -11.96 7.60
CA GLU A 16 -8.93 -13.16 7.41
C GLU A 16 -8.17 -14.28 6.71
N LEU A 17 -7.38 -13.96 5.68
CA LEU A 17 -6.52 -14.91 4.99
C LEU A 17 -5.52 -15.58 5.94
N THR A 18 -4.82 -14.80 6.75
CA THR A 18 -3.86 -15.36 7.72
C THR A 18 -4.55 -16.23 8.76
N GLU A 19 -5.78 -15.87 9.16
CA GLU A 19 -6.58 -16.68 10.08
C GLU A 19 -7.10 -17.98 9.43
N MET A 20 -7.49 -17.95 8.16
CA MET A 20 -7.87 -19.14 7.38
C MET A 20 -6.70 -20.11 7.21
N VAL A 21 -5.48 -19.59 7.02
CA VAL A 21 -4.26 -20.41 6.95
C VAL A 21 -4.01 -21.12 8.28
N ARG A 22 -4.16 -20.39 9.40
CA ARG A 22 -3.98 -20.91 10.76
C ARG A 22 -5.01 -21.99 11.12
N THR A 23 -6.24 -21.83 10.66
CA THR A 23 -7.37 -22.73 10.98
C THR A 23 -7.54 -23.87 9.96
N GLY A 24 -6.71 -23.95 8.92
CA GLY A 24 -6.85 -24.94 7.84
C GLY A 24 -8.00 -24.66 6.87
N GLY A 25 -8.66 -23.50 6.98
CA GLY A 25 -9.77 -23.11 6.11
C GLY A 25 -9.37 -22.73 4.69
N LEU A 26 -8.06 -22.61 4.40
CA LEU A 26 -7.54 -22.23 3.08
C LEU A 26 -7.92 -23.24 1.99
N ASP A 27 -8.08 -24.52 2.34
CA ASP A 27 -8.46 -25.59 1.42
C ASP A 27 -9.85 -25.31 0.79
N SER A 28 -10.76 -24.67 1.53
CA SER A 28 -12.10 -24.28 1.02
C SER A 28 -12.06 -23.11 0.04
N VAL A 29 -11.01 -22.29 0.09
CA VAL A 29 -10.80 -21.15 -0.81
C VAL A 29 -10.13 -21.61 -2.11
N LEU A 30 -9.20 -22.56 -2.03
CA LEU A 30 -8.48 -23.12 -3.19
C LEU A 30 -9.40 -23.88 -4.16
N VAL A 31 -10.52 -24.41 -3.69
CA VAL A 31 -11.52 -25.10 -4.53
C VAL A 31 -12.39 -24.10 -5.34
N ARG A 32 -12.36 -22.81 -5.00
CA ARG A 32 -13.15 -21.80 -5.73
C ARG A 32 -12.46 -21.39 -7.03
N PRO A 33 -13.16 -21.41 -8.19
CA PRO A 33 -12.57 -21.21 -9.52
C PRO A 33 -12.24 -19.74 -9.85
N LEU A 34 -12.23 -18.84 -8.88
CA LEU A 34 -11.94 -17.41 -9.06
C LEU A 34 -10.61 -17.08 -8.37
N ASP A 35 -9.83 -16.17 -8.97
CA ASP A 35 -8.54 -15.73 -8.45
C ASP A 35 -8.71 -15.36 -6.97
N ALA A 36 -8.06 -16.10 -6.06
CA ALA A 36 -8.18 -15.89 -4.61
C ALA A 36 -7.88 -14.42 -4.27
N GLN A 37 -6.98 -13.81 -5.04
CA GLN A 37 -6.58 -12.41 -4.92
C GLN A 37 -7.73 -11.42 -5.24
N PHE A 38 -8.65 -11.79 -6.14
CA PHE A 38 -9.82 -11.00 -6.52
C PHE A 38 -11.04 -11.27 -5.63
N LEU A 39 -11.32 -12.54 -5.32
CA LEU A 39 -12.40 -12.94 -4.39
C LEU A 39 -12.24 -12.34 -3.00
N LEU A 40 -10.99 -12.20 -2.54
CA LEU A 40 -10.65 -11.60 -1.26
C LEU A 40 -10.71 -10.06 -1.27
N SER A 41 -11.00 -9.39 -2.39
CA SER A 41 -10.99 -7.92 -2.44
C SER A 41 -12.35 -7.24 -2.20
N MET A 42 -13.49 -7.94 -2.35
CA MET A 42 -14.80 -7.28 -2.53
C MET A 42 -15.82 -7.43 -1.40
N HIS A 43 -15.52 -8.10 -0.28
CA HIS A 43 -16.60 -8.62 0.56
C HIS A 43 -16.64 -8.09 2.00
N ARG A 44 -15.74 -7.17 2.43
CA ARG A 44 -15.92 -6.40 3.68
C ARG A 44 -15.33 -4.99 3.57
N PHE A 45 -16.17 -3.97 3.74
CA PHE A 45 -15.78 -2.57 3.80
C PHE A 45 -15.72 -2.11 5.26
N ASP A 46 -14.59 -1.55 5.68
CA ASP A 46 -14.49 -0.85 6.96
C ASP A 46 -14.94 0.61 6.82
N PHE A 47 -16.17 0.89 7.22
CA PHE A 47 -16.75 2.23 7.18
C PHE A 47 -15.98 3.25 8.03
N SER A 48 -15.28 2.81 9.08
CA SER A 48 -14.52 3.69 9.98
C SER A 48 -13.31 4.30 9.25
N SER A 49 -12.59 3.47 8.49
CA SER A 49 -11.45 3.94 7.69
C SER A 49 -11.89 4.77 6.49
N MET A 50 -13.09 4.52 5.94
CA MET A 50 -13.67 5.34 4.88
C MET A 50 -13.93 6.78 5.35
N ALA A 51 -14.45 6.97 6.57
CA ALA A 51 -14.66 8.30 7.15
C ALA A 51 -13.35 9.10 7.23
N ASN A 52 -12.24 8.47 7.62
CA ASN A 52 -10.92 9.10 7.60
C ASN A 52 -10.48 9.50 6.18
N GLY A 53 -10.87 8.73 5.17
CA GLY A 53 -10.65 9.06 3.76
C GLY A 53 -11.36 10.34 3.35
N ILE A 54 -12.64 10.49 3.72
CA ILE A 54 -13.45 11.68 3.46
C ILE A 54 -12.83 12.92 4.10
N VAL A 55 -12.43 12.83 5.37
CA VAL A 55 -11.72 13.93 6.07
C VAL A 55 -10.44 14.32 5.32
N GLY A 56 -9.67 13.33 4.86
CA GLY A 56 -8.46 13.59 4.07
C GLY A 56 -8.73 14.33 2.75
N VAL A 57 -9.82 14.00 2.04
CA VAL A 57 -10.23 14.71 0.81
C VAL A 57 -10.71 16.12 1.14
N ALA A 58 -11.52 16.30 2.18
CA ALA A 58 -11.99 17.62 2.61
C ALA A 58 -10.81 18.53 2.98
N LEU A 59 -9.81 18.01 3.71
CA LEU A 59 -8.60 18.74 4.05
C LEU A 59 -7.75 19.08 2.81
N LEU A 60 -7.68 18.18 1.82
CA LEU A 60 -7.00 18.46 0.56
C LEU A 60 -7.64 19.64 -0.17
N VAL A 61 -8.96 19.61 -0.36
CA VAL A 61 -9.72 20.68 -1.05
C VAL A 61 -9.60 22.01 -0.28
N TRP A 62 -9.71 21.95 1.05
CA TRP A 62 -9.55 23.14 1.88
C TRP A 62 -8.13 23.72 1.80
N SER A 63 -7.10 22.86 1.86
CA SER A 63 -5.70 23.29 1.78
C SER A 63 -5.34 23.89 0.42
N THR A 64 -5.78 23.28 -0.68
CA THR A 64 -5.50 23.80 -2.03
C THR A 64 -6.20 25.13 -2.30
N SER A 65 -7.35 25.39 -1.67
CA SER A 65 -8.04 26.70 -1.75
C SER A 65 -7.26 27.85 -1.09
N ARG A 66 -6.26 27.54 -0.25
CA ARG A 66 -5.43 28.52 0.46
C ARG A 66 -4.07 28.78 -0.22
N PHE A 67 -3.78 28.11 -1.33
CA PHE A 67 -2.54 28.34 -2.06
C PHE A 67 -2.60 29.67 -2.81
N SER A 68 -1.47 30.39 -2.83
CA SER A 68 -1.34 31.64 -3.59
C SER A 68 -1.43 31.42 -5.11
N VAL A 69 -1.06 30.23 -5.57
CA VAL A 69 -1.15 29.80 -6.96
C VAL A 69 -1.85 28.45 -6.99
N ALA A 70 -2.94 28.35 -7.77
CA ALA A 70 -3.67 27.10 -7.92
C ALA A 70 -2.83 26.04 -8.64
N PRO A 71 -2.88 24.76 -8.23
CA PRO A 71 -2.23 23.67 -8.96
C PRO A 71 -2.75 23.58 -10.40
N PRO A 72 -1.88 23.30 -11.39
CA PRO A 72 -2.28 23.17 -12.79
C PRO A 72 -3.21 21.96 -12.97
N LEU A 73 -4.06 21.98 -14.01
CA LEU A 73 -5.01 20.89 -14.28
C LEU A 73 -4.33 19.52 -14.36
N ILE A 74 -3.11 19.45 -14.90
CA ILE A 74 -2.36 18.19 -14.99
C ILE A 74 -2.06 17.56 -13.62
N ALA A 75 -1.85 18.37 -12.57
CA ALA A 75 -1.63 17.87 -11.22
C ALA A 75 -2.89 17.18 -10.67
N TRP A 76 -4.07 17.72 -10.99
CA TRP A 76 -5.36 17.12 -10.62
C TRP A 76 -5.63 15.79 -11.33
N PHE A 77 -5.14 15.59 -12.54
CA PHE A 77 -5.22 14.30 -13.23
C PHE A 77 -4.18 13.29 -12.72
N LEU A 78 -2.96 13.74 -12.44
CA LEU A 78 -1.89 12.88 -11.94
C LEU A 78 -2.13 12.42 -10.50
N TYR A 79 -2.77 13.25 -9.67
CA TYR A 79 -2.95 12.95 -8.26
C TYR A 79 -3.77 11.66 -7.99
N PRO A 80 -4.94 11.43 -8.62
CA PRO A 80 -5.65 10.15 -8.52
C PRO A 80 -4.84 8.95 -9.01
N VAL A 81 -4.07 9.10 -10.10
CA VAL A 81 -3.19 8.05 -10.62
C VAL A 81 -2.13 7.68 -9.60
N LEU A 82 -1.51 8.68 -8.98
CA LEU A 82 -0.49 8.48 -7.94
C LEU A 82 -1.07 7.90 -6.66
N ILE A 83 -2.31 8.26 -6.29
CA ILE A 83 -3.05 7.58 -5.21
C ILE A 83 -3.22 6.10 -5.56
N ALA A 84 -3.68 5.78 -6.77
CA ALA A 84 -3.87 4.40 -7.20
C ALA A 84 -2.54 3.61 -7.19
N CYS A 85 -1.45 4.20 -7.66
CA CYS A 85 -0.11 3.61 -7.56
C CYS A 85 0.29 3.39 -6.09
N GLY A 86 0.06 4.37 -5.22
CA GLY A 86 0.37 4.26 -3.80
C GLY A 86 -0.42 3.16 -3.10
N VAL A 87 -1.71 3.03 -3.43
CA VAL A 87 -2.58 1.94 -2.97
C VAL A 87 -2.07 0.59 -3.48
N ALA A 88 -1.69 0.48 -4.75
CA ALA A 88 -1.16 -0.75 -5.35
C ALA A 88 0.16 -1.19 -4.70
N ILE A 89 1.05 -0.25 -4.38
CA ILE A 89 2.30 -0.51 -3.65
C ILE A 89 2.00 -1.09 -2.26
N LEU A 90 1.17 -0.41 -1.47
CA LEU A 90 0.85 -0.88 -0.12
C LEU A 90 0.09 -2.21 -0.13
N TYR A 91 -0.77 -2.41 -1.12
CA TYR A 91 -1.43 -3.69 -1.36
C TYR A 91 -0.42 -4.81 -1.62
N GLY A 92 0.55 -4.60 -2.52
CA GLY A 92 1.59 -5.59 -2.80
C GLY A 92 2.40 -5.94 -1.55
N LEU A 93 2.74 -4.95 -0.72
CA LEU A 93 3.41 -5.17 0.57
C LEU A 93 2.57 -6.01 1.54
N ILE A 94 1.28 -5.72 1.67
CA ILE A 94 0.36 -6.50 2.53
C ILE A 94 0.28 -7.95 2.06
N ILE A 95 0.16 -8.19 0.76
CA ILE A 95 0.07 -9.55 0.21
C ILE A 95 1.38 -10.33 0.42
N MET A 96 2.54 -9.69 0.22
CA MET A 96 3.82 -10.33 0.51
C MET A 96 3.96 -10.67 2.00
N LEU A 97 3.47 -9.81 2.88
CA LEU A 97 3.48 -10.08 4.32
C LEU A 97 2.53 -11.22 4.68
N ALA A 98 1.32 -11.25 4.11
CA ALA A 98 0.41 -12.37 4.27
C ALA A 98 1.05 -13.67 3.78
N ALA A 99 1.70 -13.67 2.62
CA ALA A 99 2.48 -14.81 2.13
C ALA A 99 3.59 -15.25 3.10
N ALA A 100 4.31 -14.30 3.71
CA ALA A 100 5.31 -14.59 4.73
C ALA A 100 4.69 -15.22 5.99
N THR A 101 3.51 -14.78 6.42
CA THR A 101 2.80 -15.40 7.56
C THR A 101 2.38 -16.84 7.27
N ILE A 102 2.04 -17.17 6.02
CA ILE A 102 1.77 -18.55 5.59
C ILE A 102 3.00 -19.44 5.80
N LEU A 103 4.17 -18.93 5.43
CA LEU A 103 5.43 -19.66 5.57
C LEU A 103 5.92 -19.76 7.02
N MET A 104 5.64 -18.74 7.86
CA MET A 104 6.12 -18.66 9.25
C MET A 104 5.13 -19.22 10.29
N GLY A 105 3.86 -19.42 9.94
CA GLY A 105 2.83 -19.96 10.84
C GLY A 105 2.39 -19.04 11.99
N ARG A 106 2.65 -17.72 11.92
CA ARG A 106 2.28 -16.73 12.97
C ARG A 106 1.47 -15.57 12.38
N ASN A 107 0.37 -15.18 13.05
CA ASN A 107 -0.64 -14.22 12.55
C ASN A 107 -0.39 -12.74 12.94
N GLN A 108 0.24 -12.47 14.09
CA GLN A 108 0.28 -11.11 14.66
C GLN A 108 1.09 -10.08 13.85
N SER A 109 2.01 -10.52 12.98
CA SER A 109 2.93 -9.61 12.28
C SER A 109 2.25 -8.67 11.28
N LEU A 110 1.04 -8.98 10.80
CA LEU A 110 0.39 -8.19 9.75
C LEU A 110 -0.05 -6.80 10.25
N TYR A 111 -0.76 -6.75 11.37
CA TYR A 111 -1.20 -5.48 11.97
C TYR A 111 -0.02 -4.67 12.50
N ASP A 112 0.97 -5.32 13.11
CA ASP A 112 2.17 -4.64 13.63
C ASP A 112 2.95 -3.99 12.49
N PHE A 113 3.18 -4.70 11.39
CA PHE A 113 3.89 -4.16 10.24
C PHE A 113 3.11 -3.02 9.59
N TRP A 114 1.79 -3.16 9.45
CA TRP A 114 0.93 -2.09 8.96
C TRP A 114 1.00 -0.84 9.85
N PHE A 115 0.99 -1.02 11.17
CA PHE A 115 1.17 0.06 12.13
C PHE A 115 2.53 0.75 11.94
N TYR A 116 3.62 0.00 11.77
CA TYR A 116 4.93 0.60 11.48
C TYR A 116 4.93 1.36 10.15
N ILE A 117 4.44 0.78 9.06
CA ILE A 117 4.34 1.46 7.76
C ILE A 117 3.59 2.78 7.89
N THR A 118 2.43 2.76 8.53
CA THR A 118 1.59 3.95 8.64
C THR A 118 2.19 5.01 9.56
N ASN A 119 2.99 4.63 10.56
CA ASN A 119 3.77 5.58 11.35
C ASN A 119 4.91 6.19 10.54
N PHE A 120 5.68 5.39 9.80
CA PHE A 120 6.71 5.89 8.90
C PHE A 120 6.14 6.82 7.84
N SER A 121 4.93 6.53 7.34
CA SER A 121 4.26 7.36 6.32
C SER A 121 3.90 8.78 6.80
N ARG A 122 3.92 9.05 8.12
CA ARG A 122 3.63 10.37 8.67
C ARG A 122 4.83 11.31 8.57
N TYR A 123 6.03 10.76 8.39
CA TYR A 123 7.27 11.53 8.34
C TYR A 123 7.70 11.74 6.88
N PRO A 124 7.76 13.01 6.42
CA PRO A 124 8.19 13.31 5.06
C PRO A 124 9.67 12.98 4.83
N ALA A 125 10.04 12.77 3.56
CA ALA A 125 11.35 12.25 3.18
C ALA A 125 12.53 13.16 3.61
N GLU A 126 12.27 14.46 3.78
CA GLU A 126 13.24 15.48 4.16
C GLU A 126 13.77 15.29 5.58
N ILE A 127 13.00 14.66 6.49
CA ILE A 127 13.43 14.39 7.86
C ILE A 127 14.58 13.37 7.88
N TYR A 128 14.66 12.51 6.86
CA TYR A 128 15.70 11.49 6.73
C TYR A 128 16.97 12.01 6.03
N ALA A 129 17.24 13.32 6.08
CA ALA A 129 18.48 13.89 5.56
C ALA A 129 19.66 13.62 6.52
N GLY A 130 20.86 13.39 5.95
CA GLY A 130 22.11 13.24 6.70
C GLY A 130 22.85 11.91 6.46
N PRO A 131 24.03 11.72 7.08
CA PRO A 131 24.92 10.58 6.83
C PRO A 131 24.26 9.22 7.14
N TRP A 132 23.43 9.20 8.18
CA TRP A 132 22.71 8.00 8.63
C TRP A 132 21.29 7.91 8.09
N GLY A 133 20.70 9.05 7.70
CA GLY A 133 19.36 9.11 7.11
C GLY A 133 19.33 8.78 5.62
N GLY A 134 20.40 9.10 4.88
CA GLY A 134 20.52 8.84 3.44
C GLY A 134 20.30 7.37 3.06
N PRO A 135 20.99 6.41 3.70
CA PRO A 135 20.77 4.98 3.45
C PRO A 135 19.33 4.54 3.76
N LEU A 136 18.76 5.02 4.88
CA LEU A 136 17.38 4.69 5.26
C LEU A 136 16.38 5.22 4.22
N ARG A 137 16.57 6.46 3.78
CA ARG A 137 15.77 7.07 2.70
C ARG A 137 15.88 6.26 1.40
N MET A 138 17.08 5.78 1.05
CA MET A 138 17.28 4.94 -0.13
C MET A 138 16.50 3.63 -0.02
N VAL A 139 16.59 2.93 1.12
CA VAL A 139 15.84 1.69 1.38
C VAL A 139 14.33 1.94 1.34
N CYS A 140 13.84 3.00 1.99
CA CYS A 140 12.41 3.35 2.01
C CYS A 140 11.89 3.99 0.70
N THR A 141 12.76 4.20 -0.28
CA THR A 141 12.39 4.66 -1.63
C THR A 141 12.44 3.52 -2.64
N PHE A 142 13.48 2.68 -2.59
CA PHE A 142 13.73 1.66 -3.62
C PHE A 142 13.37 0.24 -3.20
N VAL A 143 13.53 -0.11 -1.92
CA VAL A 143 13.26 -1.47 -1.42
C VAL A 143 11.84 -1.59 -0.90
N ILE A 144 11.45 -0.68 0.00
CA ILE A 144 10.10 -0.61 0.54
C ILE A 144 9.57 0.78 0.19
N PRO A 145 8.89 0.97 -0.96
CA PRO A 145 8.64 2.29 -1.57
C PRO A 145 7.57 3.14 -0.84
N ILE A 146 7.60 3.18 0.49
CA ILE A 146 6.68 3.94 1.35
C ILE A 146 6.89 5.45 1.15
N LEU A 147 8.13 5.90 0.94
CA LEU A 147 8.39 7.32 0.70
C LEU A 147 7.80 7.79 -0.62
N LEU A 148 7.73 6.92 -1.65
CA LEU A 148 7.07 7.24 -2.92
C LEU A 148 5.56 7.42 -2.73
N VAL A 149 4.95 6.52 -1.96
CA VAL A 149 3.50 6.52 -1.65
C VAL A 149 3.07 7.84 -1.00
N VAL A 150 3.90 8.41 -0.12
CA VAL A 150 3.55 9.63 0.64
C VAL A 150 3.97 10.90 -0.07
N ASN A 151 5.22 10.98 -0.50
CA ASN A 151 5.83 12.25 -0.90
C ASN A 151 5.48 12.61 -2.35
N VAL A 152 5.33 11.64 -3.25
CA VAL A 152 5.10 11.93 -4.67
C VAL A 152 3.70 12.52 -4.92
N PRO A 153 2.59 11.94 -4.43
CA PRO A 153 1.28 12.57 -4.58
C PRO A 153 1.21 13.95 -3.91
N ALA A 154 1.77 14.09 -2.70
CA ALA A 154 1.80 15.36 -1.98
C ALA A 154 2.62 16.42 -2.74
N GLY A 155 3.79 16.04 -3.27
CA GLY A 155 4.66 16.90 -4.06
C GLY A 155 4.01 17.37 -5.36
N THR A 156 3.23 16.52 -6.04
CA THR A 156 2.53 16.93 -7.27
C THR A 156 1.50 18.02 -7.08
N ILE A 157 0.87 18.12 -5.90
CA ILE A 157 -0.08 19.18 -5.58
C ILE A 157 0.63 20.39 -4.97
N ALA A 158 1.58 20.18 -4.05
CA ALA A 158 2.25 21.25 -3.32
C ALA A 158 3.27 22.03 -4.16
N ARG A 159 4.03 21.35 -5.02
CA ARG A 159 5.04 21.94 -5.91
C ARG A 159 4.97 21.25 -7.28
N PRO A 160 3.90 21.52 -8.05
CA PRO A 160 3.66 20.84 -9.31
C PRO A 160 4.83 21.04 -10.28
N LEU A 161 5.33 19.93 -10.84
CA LEU A 161 6.31 19.90 -11.93
C LEU A 161 7.67 20.57 -11.63
N SER A 162 8.02 20.82 -10.37
CA SER A 162 9.34 21.37 -10.01
C SER A 162 10.44 20.31 -10.04
N GLY A 163 11.58 20.59 -10.68
CA GLY A 163 12.77 19.72 -10.68
C GLY A 163 12.52 18.36 -11.33
N ASN A 164 12.95 17.26 -10.69
CA ASN A 164 12.81 15.88 -11.20
C ASN A 164 11.44 15.23 -10.89
N ALA A 165 10.37 16.01 -10.92
CA ALA A 165 9.02 15.51 -10.60
C ALA A 165 8.59 14.34 -11.49
N TRP A 166 8.86 14.43 -12.81
CA TRP A 166 8.53 13.38 -13.78
C TRP A 166 9.26 12.07 -13.51
N GLY A 167 10.55 12.12 -13.13
CA GLY A 167 11.31 10.93 -12.75
C GLY A 167 10.72 10.23 -11.52
N MET A 168 10.28 10.99 -10.52
CA MET A 168 9.65 10.43 -9.31
C MET A 168 8.26 9.86 -9.59
N ILE A 169 7.47 10.50 -10.46
CA ILE A 169 6.17 9.99 -10.92
C ILE A 169 6.37 8.65 -11.64
N PHE A 170 7.30 8.60 -12.61
CA PHE A 170 7.62 7.37 -13.34
C PHE A 170 8.09 6.27 -12.40
N LEU A 171 9.00 6.59 -11.46
CA LEU A 171 9.48 5.66 -10.46
C LEU A 171 8.35 5.11 -9.59
N THR A 172 7.38 5.94 -9.21
CA THR A 172 6.22 5.52 -8.41
C THR A 172 5.32 4.57 -9.20
N CYS A 173 5.06 4.87 -10.48
CA CYS A 173 4.29 3.98 -11.36
C CYS A 173 5.01 2.64 -11.57
N ALA A 174 6.32 2.67 -11.84
CA ALA A 174 7.13 1.47 -12.00
C ALA A 174 7.15 0.64 -10.71
N ALA A 175 7.35 1.27 -9.56
CA ALA A 175 7.33 0.62 -8.26
C ALA A 175 5.97 -0.03 -7.96
N ALA A 176 4.86 0.58 -8.37
CA ALA A 176 3.53 -0.01 -8.24
C ALA A 176 3.37 -1.30 -9.06
N ILE A 177 3.78 -1.28 -10.34
CA ILE A 177 3.72 -2.45 -11.21
C ILE A 177 4.62 -3.58 -10.65
N ILE A 178 5.85 -3.24 -10.27
CA ILE A 178 6.82 -4.19 -9.71
C ILE A 178 6.29 -4.77 -8.40
N SER A 179 5.75 -3.94 -7.51
CA SER A 179 5.23 -4.39 -6.20
C SER A 179 4.06 -5.36 -6.37
N VAL A 180 3.11 -5.07 -7.26
CA VAL A 180 1.99 -5.97 -7.55
C VAL A 180 2.50 -7.27 -8.20
N GLY A 181 3.39 -7.19 -9.19
CA GLY A 181 3.96 -8.35 -9.85
C GLY A 181 4.73 -9.27 -8.89
N LEU A 182 5.62 -8.70 -8.07
CA LEU A 182 6.35 -9.43 -7.03
C LEU A 182 5.41 -10.03 -5.99
N SER A 183 4.40 -9.29 -5.55
CA SER A 183 3.43 -9.81 -4.58
C SER A 183 2.70 -11.04 -5.08
N ARG A 184 2.34 -11.07 -6.38
CA ARG A 184 1.70 -12.22 -7.01
C ARG A 184 2.63 -13.43 -7.04
N ILE A 185 3.89 -13.24 -7.44
CA ILE A 185 4.90 -14.32 -7.48
C ILE A 185 5.12 -14.91 -6.09
N VAL A 186 5.35 -14.05 -5.09
CA VAL A 186 5.59 -14.46 -3.71
C VAL A 186 4.38 -15.17 -3.12
N PHE A 187 3.17 -14.66 -3.38
CA PHE A 187 1.94 -15.28 -2.90
C PHE A 187 1.72 -16.67 -3.49
N GLN A 188 1.88 -16.83 -4.80
CA GLN A 188 1.77 -18.13 -5.46
C GLN A 188 2.84 -19.13 -4.96
N ALA A 189 4.07 -18.66 -4.74
CA ALA A 189 5.13 -19.48 -4.16
C ALA A 189 4.79 -19.92 -2.71
N ALA A 190 4.15 -19.06 -1.91
CA ALA A 190 3.72 -19.42 -0.57
C ALA A 190 2.57 -20.45 -0.59
N LEU A 191 1.61 -20.31 -1.50
CA LEU A 191 0.54 -21.29 -1.70
C LEU A 191 1.07 -22.66 -2.12
N ALA A 192 2.05 -22.71 -3.04
CA ALA A 192 2.66 -23.97 -3.47
C ALA A 192 3.41 -24.71 -2.34
N ARG A 193 3.87 -23.98 -1.32
CA ARG A 193 4.56 -24.57 -0.15
C ARG A 193 3.61 -24.86 1.00
N TYR A 194 2.36 -24.44 0.91
CA TYR A 194 1.34 -24.77 1.90
C TYR A 194 1.06 -26.27 1.82
N ARG A 195 1.52 -27.01 2.83
CA ARG A 195 1.13 -28.40 3.04
C ARG A 195 -0.14 -28.36 3.88
N SER A 196 -1.24 -28.87 3.33
CA SER A 196 -2.50 -28.99 4.06
C SER A 196 -2.23 -29.63 5.42
N ALA A 197 -2.83 -29.08 6.46
CA ALA A 197 -2.76 -29.65 7.80
C ALA A 197 -3.60 -30.93 7.95
N SER A 198 -4.18 -31.44 6.84
CA SER A 198 -5.04 -32.61 6.82
C SER A 198 -4.35 -33.82 6.17
N SER A 199 -4.02 -34.80 7.04
CA SER A 199 -3.52 -36.17 6.84
C SER A 199 -2.03 -36.38 6.63
#